data_AF-A0A3B0CMV5-F1
#
_entry.id   AF-A0A3B0CMV5-F1
#
_cell.length_a   1.000
_cell.length_b   1.000
_cell.length_c   1.000
_cell.angle_alpha   90.00
_cell.angle_beta   90.00
_cell.angle_gamma   90.00
#
_symmetry.space_group_name_H-M   'P 1'
#
loop_
_entity.id
_entity.type
_entity.pdbx_description
1 polymer ?
#
loop_
_entity_poly.entity_id
_entity_poly.type
_entity_poly.pdbx_seq_one_letter_code
_entity_poly.pdbx_strand_id
1 'polypeptide(L)'
;MTSKDYLSQEEIDALLRQTSDDFGSGSSSAGSPTVDDFLSPIEQDALGEIGNITFGSAATALSTLLGKKVDITTPKVSIIARTELESEFPKPHVAIHVNYVDGFDGINLLVIKTKDAQVIADLMMGGSGNVTDDMELSEIHISAVQEAMNQMMGSSATSMSTIFNRFVNISPPGINILNLQNGEGKDQLPREDVFVKISFRLIIGDLIDSTLMQLLSVSFSKEMVSILLGGSGMDPEPVAPPPAAQTEAPQAATPAPAPSAPDPTAGYGQQTPMPPQMQPPMQMPPVQPFEDPYAQQHMMYQQPYPQPPMYQQPMYQQPMYPPQPHVPANYGGMPGRNVNVQAAQFSNLGGASLQGDETNLNLLLDIPLKVTVELGRTKKLIKDILEFSQGSIIELDKLAGEPVDILVNNKLIAKGEVVVIDENFGVRVTDIISQMDRIQKLQ
;
A
#
# COMPACT_ATOMS: atom_id res chain seq x y z
N MET A 1 44.34 -29.33 -44.01
CA MET A 1 43.93 -29.00 -42.63
C MET A 1 43.13 -27.71 -42.70
N THR A 2 41.96 -27.76 -42.09
CA THR A 2 40.82 -26.85 -42.16
C THR A 2 41.01 -25.57 -41.35
N SER A 3 40.72 -24.42 -41.97
CA SER A 3 40.13 -23.27 -41.26
C SER A 3 39.18 -22.59 -42.24
N LYS A 4 37.88 -22.84 -42.07
CA LYS A 4 36.81 -22.04 -42.68
C LYS A 4 36.88 -20.66 -42.03
N ASP A 5 36.99 -19.62 -42.85
CA ASP A 5 36.73 -18.24 -42.43
C ASP A 5 35.28 -18.14 -41.94
N TYR A 6 35.11 -18.22 -40.61
CA TYR A 6 33.89 -17.81 -39.95
C TYR A 6 34.05 -16.32 -39.66
N LEU A 7 33.19 -15.51 -40.28
CA LEU A 7 33.00 -14.10 -39.93
C LEU A 7 32.70 -14.00 -38.44
N SER A 8 33.29 -13.01 -37.77
CA SER A 8 33.02 -12.78 -36.35
C SER A 8 31.57 -12.31 -36.15
N GLN A 9 31.00 -12.51 -34.95
CA GLN A 9 29.65 -12.04 -34.63
C GLN A 9 29.47 -10.53 -34.90
N GLU A 10 30.53 -9.76 -34.71
CA GLU A 10 30.56 -8.31 -34.95
C GLU A 10 30.54 -7.95 -36.45
N GLU A 11 31.20 -8.75 -37.29
CA GLU A 11 31.13 -8.59 -38.75
C GLU A 11 29.79 -9.04 -39.32
N ILE A 12 29.16 -10.05 -38.71
CA ILE A 12 27.81 -10.50 -39.05
C ILE A 12 26.79 -9.39 -38.74
N ASP A 13 26.87 -8.76 -37.56
CA ASP A 13 25.99 -7.66 -37.17
C ASP A 13 26.23 -6.39 -38.00
N ALA A 14 27.48 -6.11 -38.38
CA ALA A 14 27.81 -5.00 -39.27
C ALA A 14 27.24 -5.20 -40.69
N LEU A 15 27.32 -6.43 -41.22
CA LEU A 15 26.73 -6.78 -42.52
C LEU A 15 25.20 -6.76 -42.46
N LEU A 16 24.58 -7.19 -41.35
CA LEU A 16 23.13 -7.16 -41.19
C LEU A 16 22.59 -5.72 -41.18
N ARG A 17 23.29 -4.79 -40.49
CA ARG A 17 22.95 -3.36 -40.48
C ARG A 17 23.17 -2.68 -41.83
N GLN A 18 24.22 -3.05 -42.55
CA GLN A 18 24.50 -2.45 -43.86
C GLN A 18 23.52 -2.92 -44.94
N THR A 19 22.89 -4.09 -44.76
CA THR A 19 21.85 -4.59 -45.69
C THR A 19 20.48 -3.94 -45.45
N SER A 20 20.25 -3.30 -44.30
CA SER A 20 19.00 -2.57 -44.01
C SER A 20 18.97 -1.11 -44.50
N ASP A 21 20.11 -0.54 -44.90
CA ASP A 21 20.21 0.91 -45.19
C ASP A 21 20.26 1.28 -46.70
N ASP A 22 20.11 0.35 -47.63
CA ASP A 22 20.19 0.66 -49.08
C ASP A 22 19.01 0.12 -49.92
N PHE A 23 17.78 0.51 -49.56
CA PHE A 23 16.68 0.67 -50.52
C PHE A 23 15.92 1.95 -50.20
N GLY A 24 16.04 2.92 -51.11
CA GLY A 24 15.72 4.31 -50.84
C GLY A 24 14.25 4.73 -50.88
N SER A 25 14.10 6.00 -50.50
CA SER A 25 13.04 6.96 -50.83
C SER A 25 11.73 6.91 -50.04
N GLY A 26 11.68 7.76 -49.01
CA GLY A 26 10.53 8.65 -48.81
C GLY A 26 9.25 8.02 -48.25
N SER A 27 9.34 7.32 -47.13
CA SER A 27 8.27 7.28 -46.13
C SER A 27 8.89 6.91 -44.78
N SER A 28 8.66 7.74 -43.77
CA SER A 28 8.96 7.39 -42.38
C SER A 28 8.08 6.20 -41.99
N SER A 29 8.59 4.98 -42.15
CA SER A 29 8.02 3.82 -41.49
C SER A 29 8.29 3.98 -40.00
N ALA A 30 7.31 4.52 -39.28
CA ALA A 30 7.27 4.46 -37.84
C ALA A 30 7.36 2.97 -37.45
N GLY A 31 8.51 2.55 -36.93
CA GLY A 31 8.61 1.23 -36.30
C GLY A 31 7.58 1.16 -35.17
N SER A 32 6.94 -0.01 -35.01
CA SER A 32 6.08 -0.27 -33.86
C SER A 32 6.86 0.02 -32.57
N PRO A 33 6.29 0.76 -31.61
CA PRO A 33 6.97 1.12 -30.37
C PRO A 33 7.45 -0.15 -29.64
N THR A 34 8.72 -0.19 -29.26
CA THR A 34 9.30 -1.32 -28.53
C THR A 34 9.31 -1.05 -27.03
N VAL A 35 9.44 -2.11 -26.22
CA VAL A 35 9.41 -1.99 -24.75
C VAL A 35 10.54 -1.12 -24.22
N ASP A 36 11.72 -1.29 -24.81
CA ASP A 36 12.95 -0.62 -24.41
C ASP A 36 12.95 0.89 -24.72
N ASP A 37 12.03 1.36 -25.58
CA ASP A 37 11.82 2.79 -25.84
C ASP A 37 11.16 3.51 -24.64
N PHE A 38 10.44 2.77 -23.78
CA PHE A 38 9.64 3.34 -22.70
C PHE A 38 10.07 2.88 -21.31
N LEU A 39 10.54 1.63 -21.18
CA LEU A 39 10.89 0.98 -19.93
C LEU A 39 12.27 0.32 -20.03
N SER A 40 13.16 0.65 -19.11
CA SER A 40 14.44 -0.03 -18.92
C SER A 40 14.23 -1.48 -18.43
N PRO A 41 15.22 -2.37 -18.60
CA PRO A 41 15.11 -3.76 -18.13
C PRO A 41 14.81 -3.88 -16.63
N ILE A 42 15.39 -2.99 -15.80
CA ILE A 42 15.12 -2.98 -14.36
C ILE A 42 13.68 -2.54 -14.05
N GLU A 43 13.10 -1.62 -14.83
CA GLU A 43 11.70 -1.22 -14.70
C GLU A 43 10.76 -2.34 -15.15
N GLN A 44 11.11 -3.06 -16.22
CA GLN A 44 10.34 -4.23 -16.68
C GLN A 44 10.33 -5.34 -15.62
N ASP A 45 11.49 -5.65 -15.03
CA ASP A 45 11.61 -6.64 -13.96
C ASP A 45 10.84 -6.21 -12.70
N ALA A 46 10.95 -4.94 -12.31
CA ALA A 46 10.22 -4.37 -11.17
C ALA A 46 8.70 -4.49 -11.36
N LEU A 47 8.17 -4.13 -12.54
CA LEU A 47 6.75 -4.28 -12.86
C LEU A 47 6.31 -5.74 -12.84
N GLY A 48 7.15 -6.64 -13.34
CA GLY A 48 6.90 -8.08 -13.29
C GLY A 48 6.79 -8.60 -11.86
N GLU A 49 7.68 -8.16 -10.97
CA GLU A 49 7.68 -8.55 -9.56
C GLU A 49 6.48 -7.97 -8.81
N ILE A 50 6.15 -6.69 -9.03
CA ILE A 50 4.93 -6.08 -8.48
C ILE A 50 3.71 -6.88 -8.93
N GLY A 51 3.61 -7.18 -10.23
CA GLY A 51 2.54 -7.99 -10.78
C GLY A 51 2.45 -9.35 -10.09
N ASN A 52 3.56 -10.07 -9.96
CA ASN A 52 3.60 -11.40 -9.37
C ASN A 52 3.15 -11.42 -7.90
N ILE A 53 3.58 -10.45 -7.09
CA ILE A 53 3.18 -10.35 -5.67
C ILE A 53 1.68 -9.99 -5.56
N THR A 54 1.27 -8.95 -6.29
CA THR A 54 -0.10 -8.41 -6.20
C THR A 54 -1.15 -9.36 -6.75
N PHE A 55 -0.87 -10.06 -7.86
CA PHE A 55 -1.76 -11.06 -8.41
C PHE A 55 -1.64 -12.43 -7.74
N GLY A 56 -0.52 -12.74 -7.07
CA GLY A 56 -0.40 -13.93 -6.22
C GLY A 56 -1.39 -13.92 -5.05
N SER A 57 -1.55 -12.75 -4.40
CA SER A 57 -2.59 -12.55 -3.38
C SER A 57 -4.00 -12.66 -3.96
N ALA A 58 -4.21 -12.06 -5.13
CA ALA A 58 -5.48 -12.10 -5.86
C ALA A 58 -5.91 -13.52 -6.26
N ALA A 59 -4.95 -14.35 -6.68
CA ALA A 59 -5.17 -15.76 -6.99
C ALA A 59 -5.71 -16.51 -5.77
N THR A 60 -5.21 -16.21 -4.57
CA THR A 60 -5.71 -16.82 -3.33
C THR A 60 -7.17 -16.44 -3.04
N ALA A 61 -7.53 -15.17 -3.27
CA ALA A 61 -8.90 -14.69 -3.12
C ALA A 61 -9.85 -15.36 -4.12
N LEU A 62 -9.48 -15.41 -5.41
CA LEU A 62 -10.24 -16.14 -6.42
C LEU A 62 -10.35 -17.63 -6.08
N SER A 63 -9.28 -18.25 -5.58
CA SER A 63 -9.28 -19.67 -5.22
C SER A 63 -10.31 -19.97 -4.13
N THR A 64 -10.40 -19.10 -3.14
CA THR A 64 -11.39 -19.20 -2.06
C THR A 64 -12.82 -19.05 -2.59
N LEU A 65 -13.04 -18.07 -3.48
CA LEU A 65 -14.37 -17.78 -4.03
C LEU A 65 -14.87 -18.86 -4.97
N LEU A 66 -14.01 -19.33 -5.89
CA LEU A 66 -14.36 -20.30 -6.91
C LEU A 66 -14.33 -21.75 -6.41
N GLY A 67 -13.81 -21.99 -5.20
CA GLY A 67 -13.64 -23.34 -4.65
C GLY A 67 -12.72 -24.23 -5.49
N LYS A 68 -11.80 -23.61 -6.25
CA LYS A 68 -10.87 -24.26 -7.17
C LYS A 68 -9.47 -23.69 -6.93
N LYS A 69 -8.43 -24.48 -7.16
CA LYS A 69 -7.07 -23.95 -7.10
C LYS A 69 -6.87 -22.94 -8.24
N VAL A 70 -6.44 -21.74 -7.91
CA VAL A 70 -6.11 -20.69 -8.87
C VAL A 70 -4.63 -20.37 -8.73
N ASP A 71 -3.91 -20.45 -9.84
CA ASP A 71 -2.51 -20.06 -9.92
C ASP A 71 -2.36 -18.94 -10.95
N ILE A 72 -1.70 -17.84 -10.57
CA ILE A 72 -1.32 -16.76 -11.48
C ILE A 72 0.20 -16.67 -11.45
N THR A 73 0.85 -16.80 -12.60
CA THR A 73 2.32 -16.87 -12.68
C THR A 73 2.96 -15.57 -13.15
N THR A 74 4.28 -15.53 -13.07
CA THR A 74 5.13 -14.42 -13.53
C THR A 74 4.71 -13.89 -14.89
N PRO A 75 4.48 -12.59 -15.00
CA PRO A 75 4.01 -12.01 -16.24
C PRO A 75 5.14 -11.77 -17.25
N LYS A 76 4.76 -11.56 -18.51
CA LYS A 76 5.62 -10.92 -19.51
C LYS A 76 5.20 -9.45 -19.67
N VAL A 77 6.16 -8.54 -19.51
CA VAL A 77 5.95 -7.10 -19.75
C VAL A 77 6.25 -6.78 -21.22
N SER A 78 5.39 -5.98 -21.83
CA SER A 78 5.52 -5.51 -23.21
C SER A 78 4.85 -4.15 -23.40
N ILE A 79 5.04 -3.53 -24.57
CA ILE A 79 4.35 -2.30 -24.97
C ILE A 79 3.37 -2.65 -26.09
N ILE A 80 2.22 -1.97 -26.10
CA ILE A 80 1.24 -2.05 -27.18
C ILE A 80 0.74 -0.65 -27.52
N ALA A 81 0.77 -0.31 -28.81
CA ALA A 81 0.17 0.92 -29.30
C ALA A 81 -1.35 0.78 -29.37
N ARG A 82 -2.08 1.87 -29.19
CA ARG A 82 -3.55 1.91 -29.33
C ARG A 82 -4.02 1.36 -30.68
N THR A 83 -3.27 1.66 -31.74
CA THR A 83 -3.54 1.18 -33.12
C THR A 83 -3.39 -0.32 -33.27
N GLU A 84 -2.62 -0.98 -32.40
CA GLU A 84 -2.35 -2.42 -32.43
C GLU A 84 -3.31 -3.23 -31.55
N LEU A 85 -4.10 -2.57 -30.70
CA LEU A 85 -5.10 -3.25 -29.85
C LEU A 85 -6.11 -4.04 -30.68
N GLU A 86 -6.53 -3.52 -31.83
CA GLU A 86 -7.45 -4.22 -32.75
C GLU A 86 -6.89 -5.55 -33.27
N SER A 87 -5.59 -5.58 -33.59
CA SER A 87 -4.93 -6.80 -34.03
C SER A 87 -4.68 -7.79 -32.89
N GLU A 88 -4.41 -7.29 -31.68
CA GLU A 88 -4.19 -8.12 -30.49
C GLU A 88 -5.49 -8.76 -30.01
N PHE A 89 -6.62 -8.05 -30.14
CA PHE A 89 -7.94 -8.51 -29.71
C PHE A 89 -8.91 -8.69 -30.89
N PRO A 90 -8.68 -9.69 -31.77
CA PRO A 90 -9.49 -9.89 -32.98
C PRO A 90 -10.87 -10.49 -32.70
N LYS A 91 -11.10 -11.00 -31.49
CA LYS A 91 -12.39 -11.54 -31.04
C LYS A 91 -12.92 -10.70 -29.88
N PRO A 92 -14.22 -10.77 -29.58
CA PRO A 92 -14.75 -10.16 -28.36
C PRO A 92 -14.00 -10.68 -27.13
N HIS A 93 -13.57 -9.75 -26.28
CA HIS A 93 -12.96 -10.03 -24.98
C HIS A 93 -13.77 -9.34 -23.89
N VAL A 94 -13.65 -9.82 -22.66
CA VAL A 94 -14.23 -9.14 -21.50
C VAL A 94 -13.16 -8.23 -20.92
N ALA A 95 -13.48 -6.94 -20.85
CA ALA A 95 -12.63 -5.89 -20.30
C ALA A 95 -13.20 -5.43 -18.95
N ILE A 96 -12.36 -5.48 -17.92
CA ILE A 96 -12.68 -5.06 -16.56
C ILE A 96 -11.83 -3.85 -16.24
N HIS A 97 -12.46 -2.70 -16.00
CA HIS A 97 -11.75 -1.47 -15.65
C HIS A 97 -11.95 -1.13 -14.18
N VAL A 98 -10.87 -0.72 -13.53
CA VAL A 98 -10.84 -0.31 -12.13
C VAL A 98 -10.08 1.00 -12.04
N ASN A 99 -10.65 1.99 -11.37
CA ASN A 99 -9.94 3.24 -11.10
C ASN A 99 -9.28 3.13 -9.72
N TYR A 100 -8.04 3.57 -9.62
CA TYR A 100 -7.46 3.88 -8.31
C TYR A 100 -8.04 5.20 -7.82
N VAL A 101 -8.48 5.23 -6.56
CA VAL A 101 -9.16 6.39 -5.94
C VAL A 101 -8.26 7.07 -4.92
N ASP A 102 -7.41 6.29 -4.24
CA ASP A 102 -6.44 6.79 -3.27
C ASP A 102 -5.11 6.06 -3.45
N GLY A 103 -4.01 6.78 -3.23
CA GLY A 103 -2.65 6.26 -3.28
C GLY A 103 -2.01 6.26 -4.67
N PHE A 104 -2.82 6.11 -5.71
CA PHE A 104 -2.41 6.12 -7.10
C PHE A 104 -3.49 6.79 -7.96
N ASP A 105 -3.07 7.48 -9.02
CA ASP A 105 -3.97 8.02 -10.03
C ASP A 105 -3.83 7.21 -11.32
N GLY A 106 -4.90 6.52 -11.73
CA GLY A 106 -4.86 5.75 -12.97
C GLY A 106 -6.01 4.77 -13.14
N ILE A 107 -6.16 4.29 -14.38
CA ILE A 107 -7.09 3.25 -14.76
C ILE A 107 -6.29 1.95 -14.92
N ASN A 108 -6.69 0.93 -14.19
CA ASN A 108 -6.21 -0.43 -14.37
C ASN A 108 -7.23 -1.19 -15.22
N LEU A 109 -6.81 -1.61 -16.42
CA LEU A 109 -7.67 -2.34 -17.33
C LEU A 109 -7.20 -3.79 -17.44
N LEU A 110 -8.09 -4.73 -17.11
CA LEU A 110 -7.87 -6.16 -17.25
C LEU A 110 -8.67 -6.70 -18.41
N VAL A 111 -8.06 -7.55 -19.22
CA VAL A 111 -8.68 -8.16 -20.39
C VAL A 111 -8.54 -9.67 -20.28
N ILE A 112 -9.67 -10.36 -20.36
CA ILE A 112 -9.77 -11.82 -20.36
C ILE A 112 -10.61 -12.29 -21.56
N LYS A 113 -10.44 -13.55 -21.95
CA LYS A 113 -11.29 -14.13 -22.99
C LYS A 113 -12.72 -14.29 -22.47
N THR A 114 -13.70 -14.12 -23.35
CA THR A 114 -15.12 -14.33 -23.03
C THR A 114 -15.39 -15.72 -22.45
N LYS A 115 -14.69 -16.75 -22.95
CA LYS A 115 -14.80 -18.11 -22.43
C LYS A 115 -14.35 -18.23 -20.97
N ASP A 116 -13.24 -17.60 -20.61
CA ASP A 116 -12.73 -17.63 -19.24
C ASP A 116 -13.70 -16.91 -18.28
N ALA A 117 -14.29 -15.80 -18.73
CA ALA A 117 -15.33 -15.09 -17.98
C ALA A 117 -16.58 -15.94 -17.75
N GLN A 118 -17.04 -16.69 -18.77
CA GLN A 118 -18.17 -17.62 -18.64
C GLN A 118 -17.89 -18.70 -17.60
N VAL A 119 -16.70 -19.31 -17.63
CA VAL A 119 -16.29 -20.35 -16.66
C VAL A 119 -16.27 -19.78 -15.24
N ILE A 120 -15.70 -18.58 -15.04
CA ILE A 120 -15.68 -17.90 -13.74
C ILE A 120 -17.10 -17.62 -13.24
N ALA A 121 -17.99 -17.13 -14.12
CA ALA A 121 -19.38 -16.87 -13.79
C ALA A 121 -20.10 -18.16 -13.34
N ASP A 122 -19.95 -19.25 -14.11
CA ASP A 122 -20.56 -20.54 -13.78
C ASP A 122 -20.09 -21.07 -12.42
N LEU A 123 -18.78 -21.04 -12.17
CA LEU A 123 -18.21 -21.43 -10.88
C LEU A 123 -18.75 -20.58 -9.73
N MET A 124 -18.91 -19.27 -9.91
CA MET A 124 -19.47 -18.38 -8.88
C MET A 124 -20.93 -18.65 -8.57
N MET A 125 -21.69 -19.12 -9.56
CA MET A 125 -23.08 -19.53 -9.39
C MET A 125 -23.22 -20.96 -8.84
N GLY A 126 -22.11 -21.61 -8.47
CA GLY A 126 -22.09 -22.98 -7.92
C GLY A 126 -22.09 -24.08 -8.99
N GLY A 127 -21.81 -23.71 -10.24
CA GLY A 127 -21.68 -24.63 -11.38
C GLY A 127 -20.37 -25.43 -11.37
N SER A 128 -20.13 -26.13 -12.48
CA SER A 128 -18.97 -27.02 -12.63
C SER A 128 -17.83 -26.39 -13.44
N GLY A 129 -18.06 -25.23 -14.05
CA GLY A 129 -17.17 -24.55 -14.98
C GLY A 129 -17.20 -25.12 -16.40
N ASN A 130 -18.07 -26.08 -16.69
CA ASN A 130 -18.21 -26.67 -18.03
C ASN A 130 -19.17 -25.82 -18.87
N VAL A 131 -18.63 -24.80 -19.54
CA VAL A 131 -19.39 -23.89 -20.39
C VAL A 131 -19.32 -24.30 -21.86
N THR A 132 -20.40 -24.09 -22.58
CA THR A 132 -20.50 -24.33 -24.03
C THR A 132 -20.19 -23.05 -24.80
N ASP A 133 -19.72 -23.17 -26.04
CA ASP A 133 -19.28 -22.01 -26.84
C ASP A 133 -20.45 -21.07 -27.23
N ASP A 134 -21.70 -21.51 -27.10
CA ASP A 134 -22.94 -20.75 -27.33
C ASP A 134 -23.49 -20.05 -26.07
N MET A 135 -22.87 -20.25 -24.90
CA MET A 135 -23.31 -19.61 -23.66
C MET A 135 -23.10 -18.09 -23.72
N GLU A 136 -24.15 -17.29 -23.76
CA GLU A 136 -24.01 -15.84 -23.69
C GLU A 136 -23.81 -15.34 -22.25
N LEU A 137 -23.05 -14.26 -22.10
CA LEU A 137 -22.90 -13.56 -20.82
C LEU A 137 -24.13 -12.67 -20.57
N SER A 138 -25.12 -13.20 -19.85
CA SER A 138 -26.25 -12.44 -19.34
C SER A 138 -25.82 -11.45 -18.24
N GLU A 139 -26.70 -10.52 -17.85
CA GLU A 139 -26.44 -9.58 -16.75
C GLU A 139 -26.08 -10.28 -15.42
N ILE A 140 -26.68 -11.45 -15.16
CA ILE A 140 -26.38 -12.25 -13.97
C ILE A 140 -24.95 -12.80 -14.06
N HIS A 141 -24.54 -13.29 -15.23
CA HIS A 141 -23.18 -13.78 -15.44
C HIS A 141 -22.15 -12.65 -15.28
N ILE A 142 -22.44 -11.48 -15.86
CA ILE A 142 -21.59 -10.29 -15.73
C ILE A 142 -21.46 -9.88 -14.26
N SER A 143 -22.55 -9.86 -13.50
CA SER A 143 -22.53 -9.53 -12.07
C SER A 143 -21.69 -10.53 -11.26
N ALA A 144 -21.76 -11.82 -11.59
CA ALA A 144 -20.96 -12.85 -10.94
C ALA A 144 -19.45 -12.67 -11.22
N VAL A 145 -19.08 -12.37 -12.46
CA VAL A 145 -17.68 -12.06 -12.80
C VAL A 145 -17.24 -10.77 -12.12
N GLN A 146 -18.08 -9.74 -12.09
CA GLN A 146 -17.79 -8.48 -11.44
C GLN A 146 -17.51 -8.66 -9.96
N GLU A 147 -18.30 -9.47 -9.25
CA GLU A 147 -18.06 -9.78 -7.84
C GLU A 147 -16.73 -10.52 -7.65
N ALA A 148 -16.46 -11.55 -8.47
CA ALA A 148 -15.18 -12.27 -8.40
C ALA A 148 -13.98 -11.34 -8.62
N MET A 149 -14.07 -10.46 -9.61
CA MET A 149 -13.02 -9.49 -9.94
C MET A 149 -12.90 -8.40 -8.87
N ASN A 150 -14.00 -7.95 -8.26
CA ASN A 150 -13.99 -6.97 -7.18
C ASN A 150 -13.23 -7.50 -5.96
N GLN A 151 -13.47 -8.75 -5.58
CA GLN A 151 -12.75 -9.40 -4.49
C GLN A 151 -11.28 -9.66 -4.83
N MET A 152 -11.00 -10.09 -6.07
CA MET A 152 -9.64 -10.25 -6.58
C MET A 152 -8.87 -8.93 -6.49
N MET A 153 -9.44 -7.85 -7.02
CA MET A 153 -8.83 -6.52 -7.05
C MET A 153 -8.69 -5.91 -5.66
N GLY A 154 -9.64 -6.13 -4.75
CA GLY A 154 -9.52 -5.68 -3.35
C GLY A 154 -8.34 -6.35 -2.63
N SER A 155 -8.11 -7.64 -2.88
CA SER A 155 -6.93 -8.35 -2.37
C SER A 155 -5.63 -7.82 -3.00
N SER A 156 -5.62 -7.60 -4.32
CA SER A 156 -4.47 -6.98 -5.00
C SER A 156 -4.18 -5.57 -4.49
N ALA A 157 -5.18 -4.72 -4.25
CA ALA A 157 -5.03 -3.38 -3.71
C ALA A 157 -4.46 -3.40 -2.29
N THR A 158 -4.86 -4.37 -1.47
CA THR A 158 -4.28 -4.58 -0.12
C THR A 158 -2.81 -5.00 -0.20
N SER A 159 -2.48 -5.90 -1.14
CA SER A 159 -1.10 -6.31 -1.41
C SER A 159 -0.25 -5.13 -1.91
N MET A 160 -0.76 -4.35 -2.87
CA MET A 160 -0.14 -3.10 -3.34
C MET A 160 0.08 -2.13 -2.19
N SER A 161 -0.91 -1.98 -1.29
CA SER A 161 -0.79 -1.09 -0.14
C SER A 161 0.38 -1.47 0.78
N THR A 162 0.62 -2.78 0.93
CA THR A 162 1.71 -3.32 1.73
C THR A 162 3.06 -3.09 1.05
N ILE A 163 3.15 -3.37 -0.26
CA ILE A 163 4.39 -3.21 -1.06
C ILE A 163 4.82 -1.74 -1.08
N PHE A 164 3.87 -0.83 -1.30
CA PHE A 164 4.16 0.61 -1.43
C PHE A 164 4.06 1.37 -0.10
N ASN A 165 3.74 0.68 1.00
CA ASN A 165 3.47 1.26 2.32
C ASN A 165 2.54 2.50 2.25
N ARG A 166 1.54 2.42 1.37
CA ARG A 166 0.59 3.50 1.05
C ARG A 166 -0.80 2.92 1.05
N PHE A 167 -1.80 3.68 1.48
CA PHE A 167 -3.18 3.20 1.35
C PHE A 167 -3.60 3.27 -0.11
N VAL A 168 -3.91 2.11 -0.71
CA VAL A 168 -4.38 1.99 -2.09
C VAL A 168 -5.85 1.61 -2.06
N ASN A 169 -6.68 2.46 -2.63
CA ASN A 169 -8.12 2.26 -2.73
C ASN A 169 -8.56 2.19 -4.18
N ILE A 170 -9.60 1.41 -4.46
CA ILE A 170 -10.09 1.16 -5.82
C ILE A 170 -11.60 1.40 -5.92
N SER A 171 -12.05 1.84 -7.09
CA SER A 171 -13.48 1.89 -7.41
C SER A 171 -14.03 0.48 -7.62
N PRO A 172 -15.35 0.27 -7.49
CA PRO A 172 -15.97 -0.95 -8.00
C PRO A 172 -15.59 -1.18 -9.47
N PRO A 173 -15.26 -2.41 -9.89
CA PRO A 173 -14.89 -2.70 -11.27
C PRO A 173 -16.11 -2.52 -12.18
N GLY A 174 -15.90 -1.91 -13.34
CA GLY A 174 -16.87 -1.96 -14.44
C GLY A 174 -16.48 -3.06 -15.44
N ILE A 175 -17.48 -3.77 -15.98
CA ILE A 175 -17.28 -4.84 -16.97
C ILE A 175 -17.94 -4.48 -18.28
N ASN A 176 -17.18 -4.61 -19.37
CA ASN A 176 -17.63 -4.34 -20.72
C ASN A 176 -17.10 -5.39 -21.69
N ILE A 177 -17.85 -5.64 -22.75
CA ILE A 177 -17.39 -6.49 -23.85
C ILE A 177 -16.63 -5.60 -24.82
N LEU A 178 -15.34 -5.89 -25.00
CA LEU A 178 -14.47 -5.22 -25.93
C LEU A 178 -14.53 -5.94 -27.28
N ASN A 179 -15.17 -5.31 -28.26
CA ASN A 179 -15.23 -5.79 -29.63
C ASN A 179 -14.69 -4.71 -30.57
N LEU A 180 -13.36 -4.63 -30.63
CA LEU A 180 -12.65 -3.56 -31.32
C LEU A 180 -12.89 -3.58 -32.84
N GLN A 181 -13.15 -4.76 -33.43
CA GLN A 181 -13.49 -4.89 -34.85
C GLN A 181 -14.82 -4.20 -35.20
N ASN A 182 -15.80 -4.29 -34.30
CA ASN A 182 -17.10 -3.63 -34.48
C ASN A 182 -17.11 -2.20 -33.91
N GLY A 183 -16.00 -1.72 -33.36
CA GLY A 183 -15.89 -0.39 -32.74
C GLY A 183 -16.52 -0.28 -31.34
N GLU A 184 -17.00 -1.38 -30.77
CA GLU A 184 -17.66 -1.39 -29.46
C GLU A 184 -16.61 -1.44 -28.32
N GLY A 185 -16.76 -0.54 -27.35
CA GLY A 185 -15.89 -0.47 -26.16
C GLY A 185 -14.65 0.43 -26.30
N LYS A 186 -14.42 1.07 -27.46
CA LYS A 186 -13.28 1.98 -27.69
C LYS A 186 -13.29 3.24 -26.81
N ASP A 187 -14.48 3.71 -26.44
CA ASP A 187 -14.66 4.96 -25.68
C ASP A 187 -14.26 4.84 -24.19
N GLN A 188 -14.13 3.60 -23.69
CA GLN A 188 -13.78 3.33 -22.30
C GLN A 188 -12.30 2.98 -22.11
N LEU A 189 -11.57 2.79 -23.21
CA LEU A 189 -10.12 2.72 -23.15
C LEU A 189 -9.57 4.10 -22.78
N PRO A 190 -8.54 4.18 -21.91
CA PRO A 190 -7.87 5.45 -21.63
C PRO A 190 -7.44 6.14 -22.93
N ARG A 191 -7.39 7.48 -22.95
CA ARG A 191 -7.05 8.28 -24.14
C ARG A 191 -5.55 8.29 -24.49
N GLU A 192 -4.85 7.24 -24.08
CA GLU A 192 -3.42 7.10 -24.29
C GLU A 192 -3.16 6.43 -25.64
N ASP A 193 -2.01 6.76 -26.23
CA ASP A 193 -1.57 6.21 -27.51
C ASP A 193 -0.75 4.93 -27.33
N VAL A 194 -0.15 4.75 -26.15
CA VAL A 194 0.76 3.65 -25.83
C VAL A 194 0.48 3.13 -24.43
N PHE A 195 0.38 1.81 -24.29
CA PHE A 195 0.12 1.12 -23.04
C PHE A 195 1.24 0.16 -22.69
N VAL A 196 1.50 0.02 -21.39
CA VAL A 196 2.27 -1.10 -20.85
C VAL A 196 1.32 -2.28 -20.71
N LYS A 197 1.62 -3.37 -21.42
CA LYS A 197 0.90 -4.64 -21.40
C LYS A 197 1.64 -5.66 -20.55
N ILE A 198 1.01 -6.07 -19.46
CA ILE A 198 1.51 -7.10 -18.55
C ILE A 198 0.64 -8.35 -18.73
N SER A 199 1.24 -9.43 -19.24
CA SER A 199 0.51 -10.68 -19.56
C SER A 199 0.80 -11.75 -18.52
N PHE A 200 -0.20 -12.11 -17.73
CA PHE A 200 -0.13 -13.18 -16.73
C PHE A 200 -0.72 -14.47 -17.29
N ARG A 201 -0.12 -15.63 -16.96
CA ARG A 201 -0.78 -16.92 -17.19
C ARG A 201 -1.69 -17.22 -16.00
N LEU A 202 -2.97 -17.45 -16.29
CA LEU A 202 -4.00 -17.78 -15.31
C LEU A 202 -4.39 -19.25 -15.48
N ILE A 203 -4.30 -20.01 -14.39
CA ILE A 203 -4.72 -21.41 -14.33
C ILE A 203 -5.79 -21.55 -13.26
N ILE A 204 -6.94 -22.14 -13.61
CA ILE A 204 -8.03 -22.44 -12.66
C ILE A 204 -8.36 -23.93 -12.78
N GLY A 205 -7.89 -24.71 -11.81
CA GLY A 205 -7.99 -26.17 -11.83
C GLY A 205 -7.52 -26.74 -13.17
N ASP A 206 -8.40 -27.51 -13.81
CA ASP A 206 -8.26 -28.08 -15.14
C ASP A 206 -9.14 -27.37 -16.20
N LEU A 207 -9.84 -26.30 -15.80
CA LEU A 207 -10.86 -25.65 -16.61
C LEU A 207 -10.31 -24.51 -17.45
N ILE A 208 -9.35 -23.76 -16.89
CA ILE A 208 -8.74 -22.59 -17.54
C ILE A 208 -7.23 -22.75 -17.51
N ASP A 209 -6.62 -22.59 -18.69
CA ASP A 209 -5.20 -22.29 -18.88
C ASP A 209 -5.13 -21.20 -19.96
N SER A 210 -5.09 -19.95 -19.52
CA SER A 210 -5.28 -18.79 -20.39
C SER A 210 -4.36 -17.64 -19.97
N THR A 211 -4.50 -16.51 -20.67
CA THR A 211 -3.72 -15.30 -20.41
C THR A 211 -4.64 -14.20 -19.93
N LEU A 212 -4.37 -13.69 -18.73
CA LEU A 212 -4.95 -12.47 -18.19
C LEU A 212 -4.03 -11.31 -18.58
N MET A 213 -4.56 -10.33 -19.31
CA MET A 213 -3.79 -9.18 -19.77
C MET A 213 -4.16 -7.96 -18.96
N GLN A 214 -3.15 -7.25 -18.45
CA GLN A 214 -3.30 -5.98 -17.76
C GLN A 214 -2.71 -4.87 -18.62
N LEU A 215 -3.48 -3.81 -18.84
CA LEU A 215 -3.07 -2.62 -19.58
C LEU A 215 -2.99 -1.45 -18.60
N LEU A 216 -1.80 -0.87 -18.52
CA LEU A 216 -1.49 0.27 -17.67
C LEU A 216 -0.95 1.41 -18.53
N SER A 217 -1.14 2.64 -18.07
CA SER A 217 -0.47 3.77 -18.70
C SER A 217 1.03 3.72 -18.44
N VAL A 218 1.82 4.28 -19.36
CA VAL A 218 3.28 4.36 -19.20
C VAL A 218 3.63 5.22 -17.97
N SER A 219 2.91 6.31 -17.73
CA SER A 219 3.15 7.18 -16.57
C SER A 219 2.87 6.47 -15.26
N PHE A 220 1.76 5.75 -15.16
CA PHE A 220 1.40 4.99 -13.96
C PHE A 220 2.40 3.87 -13.69
N SER A 221 2.85 3.18 -14.73
CA SER A 221 3.87 2.14 -14.61
C SER A 221 5.20 2.69 -14.08
N LYS A 222 5.62 3.86 -14.57
CA LYS A 222 6.83 4.54 -14.08
C LYS A 222 6.68 5.02 -12.64
N GLU A 223 5.51 5.52 -12.26
CA GLU A 223 5.23 5.89 -10.88
C GLU A 223 5.38 4.68 -9.95
N MET A 224 4.74 3.55 -10.29
CA MET A 224 4.85 2.30 -9.52
C MET A 224 6.31 1.86 -9.34
N VAL A 225 7.11 1.88 -10.41
CA VAL A 225 8.53 1.49 -10.31
C VAL A 225 9.33 2.49 -9.50
N SER A 226 9.10 3.79 -9.70
CA SER A 226 9.83 4.84 -8.96
C SER A 226 9.67 4.67 -7.46
N ILE A 227 8.44 4.47 -6.98
CA ILE A 227 8.13 4.24 -5.56
C ILE A 227 8.81 2.96 -5.07
N LEU A 228 8.80 1.87 -5.86
CA LEU A 228 9.44 0.61 -5.46
C LEU A 228 10.96 0.72 -5.36
N LEU A 229 11.60 1.41 -6.30
CA LEU A 229 13.06 1.60 -6.34
C LEU A 229 13.55 2.68 -5.36
N GLY A 230 12.66 3.25 -4.54
CA GLY A 230 13.01 4.30 -3.59
C GLY A 230 13.27 5.66 -4.24
N GLY A 231 12.88 5.82 -5.51
CA GLY A 231 12.79 7.14 -6.12
C GLY A 231 11.66 7.87 -5.42
N SER A 232 12.03 8.86 -4.60
CA SER A 232 11.09 9.85 -4.10
C SER A 232 10.18 10.24 -5.25
N GLY A 233 8.88 9.98 -5.09
CA GLY A 233 7.90 10.61 -5.94
C GLY A 233 8.28 12.08 -5.97
N MET A 234 8.54 12.58 -7.18
CA MET A 234 8.56 14.01 -7.42
C MET A 234 7.15 14.43 -7.04
N ASP A 235 6.97 14.89 -5.81
CA ASP A 235 5.85 15.76 -5.51
C ASP A 235 5.93 16.85 -6.58
N PRO A 236 4.88 17.07 -7.39
CA PRO A 236 4.90 18.23 -8.26
C PRO A 236 5.17 19.42 -7.36
N GLU A 237 6.30 20.12 -7.59
CA GLU A 237 6.55 21.40 -6.94
C GLU A 237 5.24 22.19 -7.02
N PRO A 238 4.73 22.72 -5.90
CA PRO A 238 3.55 23.54 -5.95
C PRO A 238 3.87 24.69 -6.90
N VAL A 239 3.27 24.65 -8.09
CA VAL A 239 3.40 25.69 -9.09
C VAL A 239 3.00 26.97 -8.37
N ALA A 240 3.96 27.87 -8.18
CA ALA A 240 3.74 29.14 -7.53
C ALA A 240 2.49 29.78 -8.19
N PRO A 241 1.51 30.23 -7.40
CA PRO A 241 0.33 30.84 -7.98
C PRO A 241 0.77 31.98 -8.91
N PRO A 242 0.18 32.10 -10.12
CA PRO A 242 0.54 33.15 -11.04
C PRO A 242 0.39 34.51 -10.32
N PRO A 243 1.23 35.51 -10.63
CA PRO A 243 1.16 36.81 -10.00
C PRO A 243 -0.27 37.33 -10.14
N ALA A 244 -0.91 37.67 -9.03
CA ALA A 244 -2.25 38.21 -9.02
C ALA A 244 -2.32 39.36 -10.03
N ALA A 245 -3.12 39.19 -11.07
CA ALA A 245 -3.50 40.29 -11.94
C ALA A 245 -4.14 41.36 -11.05
N GLN A 246 -3.60 42.58 -11.09
CA GLN A 246 -4.14 43.73 -10.39
C GLN A 246 -5.54 44.00 -10.93
N THR A 247 -6.56 43.55 -10.21
CA THR A 247 -7.94 43.94 -10.47
C THR A 247 -8.11 45.38 -10.01
N GLU A 248 -8.38 46.27 -10.95
CA GLU A 248 -8.74 47.66 -10.70
C GLU A 248 -9.90 47.76 -9.71
N ALA A 249 -9.77 48.69 -8.77
CA ALA A 249 -10.77 48.98 -7.75
C ALA A 249 -12.10 49.46 -8.38
N PRO A 250 -13.26 49.00 -7.90
CA PRO A 250 -14.54 49.59 -8.29
C PRO A 250 -14.68 51.00 -7.70
N GLN A 251 -15.00 51.96 -8.56
CA GLN A 251 -15.33 53.34 -8.21
C GLN A 251 -16.55 53.45 -7.30
N ALA A 252 -16.50 54.46 -6.43
CA ALA A 252 -17.47 54.81 -5.41
C ALA A 252 -18.89 55.06 -5.95
N ALA A 253 -19.88 54.50 -5.26
CA ALA A 253 -21.28 54.93 -5.32
C ALA A 253 -21.61 55.82 -4.10
N THR A 254 -22.25 56.94 -4.37
CA THR A 254 -22.73 57.98 -3.45
C THR A 254 -23.68 57.47 -2.34
N PRO A 255 -23.66 58.05 -1.13
CA PRO A 255 -24.57 57.68 -0.04
C PRO A 255 -25.91 58.42 -0.12
N ALA A 256 -27.00 57.71 0.20
CA ALA A 256 -28.34 58.28 0.43
C ALA A 256 -28.57 58.54 1.93
N PRO A 257 -29.42 59.52 2.31
CA PRO A 257 -29.47 60.05 3.68
C PRO A 257 -30.35 59.25 4.64
N ALA A 258 -29.97 59.31 5.93
CA ALA A 258 -30.63 58.67 7.07
C ALA A 258 -31.94 59.39 7.49
N PRO A 259 -32.89 58.68 8.13
CA PRO A 259 -33.91 59.30 8.97
C PRO A 259 -33.49 59.34 10.45
N SER A 260 -33.88 60.44 11.07
CA SER A 260 -33.52 60.97 12.38
C SER A 260 -34.05 60.19 13.58
N ALA A 261 -33.28 60.22 14.67
CA ALA A 261 -33.68 59.81 16.02
C ALA A 261 -34.63 60.82 16.69
N PRO A 262 -35.35 60.40 17.75
CA PRO A 262 -35.73 61.28 18.86
C PRO A 262 -34.82 61.08 20.07
N ASP A 263 -34.46 62.22 20.67
CA ASP A 263 -33.63 62.47 21.85
C ASP A 263 -34.41 62.22 23.19
N PRO A 264 -33.82 62.40 24.39
CA PRO A 264 -33.96 61.45 25.50
C PRO A 264 -34.66 62.08 26.71
N THR A 265 -35.08 61.27 27.69
CA THR A 265 -35.09 61.74 29.08
C THR A 265 -35.06 60.60 30.07
N ALA A 266 -34.19 60.81 31.08
CA ALA A 266 -34.22 60.32 32.45
C ALA A 266 -33.60 58.96 32.79
N GLY A 267 -32.53 59.01 33.60
CA GLY A 267 -32.21 57.96 34.55
C GLY A 267 -30.72 57.72 34.80
N TYR A 268 -30.11 58.51 35.68
CA TYR A 268 -28.76 58.31 36.19
C TYR A 268 -28.61 56.96 36.93
N GLY A 269 -27.44 56.32 36.80
CA GLY A 269 -27.00 55.24 37.69
C GLY A 269 -25.59 54.74 37.35
N GLN A 270 -24.57 55.33 37.97
CA GLN A 270 -23.19 54.82 37.98
C GLN A 270 -23.14 53.42 38.61
N GLN A 271 -22.37 52.48 38.03
CA GLN A 271 -21.93 51.28 38.74
C GLN A 271 -20.44 50.97 38.53
N THR A 272 -19.80 50.83 39.68
CA THR A 272 -18.43 50.45 40.03
C THR A 272 -18.17 48.95 39.76
N PRO A 273 -16.92 48.50 39.59
CA PRO A 273 -16.60 47.07 39.43
C PRO A 273 -16.64 46.33 40.79
N MET A 274 -17.27 45.15 40.86
CA MET A 274 -17.26 44.25 42.01
C MET A 274 -16.28 43.07 41.83
N PRO A 275 -15.71 42.52 42.94
CA PRO A 275 -14.72 41.44 42.93
C PRO A 275 -15.34 40.03 42.79
N PRO A 276 -14.54 38.97 42.54
CA PRO A 276 -15.03 37.63 42.24
C PRO A 276 -15.57 36.90 43.48
N GLN A 277 -16.71 36.23 43.34
CA GLN A 277 -17.33 35.36 44.38
C GLN A 277 -16.86 33.90 44.25
N MET A 278 -16.52 33.29 45.40
CA MET A 278 -16.30 31.86 45.58
C MET A 278 -17.62 31.08 45.61
N GLN A 279 -17.67 29.91 44.97
CA GLN A 279 -18.82 29.00 44.98
C GLN A 279 -18.77 28.03 46.19
N PRO A 280 -19.93 27.60 46.73
CA PRO A 280 -20.02 26.63 47.83
C PRO A 280 -20.01 25.16 47.35
N PRO A 281 -19.68 24.19 48.22
CA PRO A 281 -19.63 22.77 47.85
C PRO A 281 -21.03 22.12 47.83
N MET A 282 -21.32 21.32 46.80
CA MET A 282 -22.51 20.48 46.74
C MET A 282 -22.35 19.17 47.55
N GLN A 283 -23.41 18.78 48.25
CA GLN A 283 -23.54 17.53 48.99
C GLN A 283 -24.14 16.43 48.11
N MET A 284 -23.66 15.19 48.25
CA MET A 284 -24.23 14.00 47.61
C MET A 284 -25.48 13.49 48.35
N PRO A 285 -26.48 12.90 47.65
CA PRO A 285 -27.57 12.17 48.28
C PRO A 285 -27.20 10.70 48.62
N PRO A 286 -27.92 10.05 49.56
CA PRO A 286 -27.63 8.68 50.01
C PRO A 286 -28.21 7.61 49.07
N VAL A 287 -27.46 6.54 48.87
CA VAL A 287 -27.84 5.36 48.06
C VAL A 287 -28.55 4.33 48.94
N GLN A 288 -29.74 3.88 48.55
CA GLN A 288 -30.43 2.74 49.17
C GLN A 288 -29.94 1.40 48.58
N PRO A 289 -29.81 0.32 49.37
CA PRO A 289 -29.48 -0.99 48.84
C PRO A 289 -30.73 -1.69 48.30
N PHE A 290 -30.67 -2.17 47.06
CA PHE A 290 -31.65 -3.11 46.49
C PHE A 290 -31.04 -4.53 46.59
N GLU A 291 -31.75 -5.43 47.27
CA GLU A 291 -31.43 -6.86 47.33
C GLU A 291 -31.90 -7.56 46.05
N ASP A 292 -31.03 -8.37 45.43
CA ASP A 292 -31.42 -9.30 44.37
C ASP A 292 -31.24 -10.76 44.84
N PRO A 293 -32.33 -11.56 44.89
CA PRO A 293 -32.35 -12.90 45.46
C PRO A 293 -32.12 -13.99 44.42
N TYR A 294 -30.87 -14.25 44.05
CA TYR A 294 -30.48 -15.52 43.41
C TYR A 294 -29.12 -16.02 43.93
N ALA A 295 -29.08 -16.33 45.22
CA ALA A 295 -28.05 -17.17 45.81
C ALA A 295 -28.63 -18.56 46.10
N GLN A 296 -28.53 -19.48 45.15
CA GLN A 296 -28.48 -20.91 45.42
C GLN A 296 -27.99 -21.64 44.17
N GLN A 297 -26.70 -21.97 44.13
CA GLN A 297 -26.16 -23.33 43.99
C GLN A 297 -24.69 -23.21 43.56
N HIS A 298 -23.75 -23.43 44.48
CA HIS A 298 -22.70 -24.45 44.39
C HIS A 298 -21.66 -24.24 45.49
N MET A 299 -21.52 -25.28 46.30
CA MET A 299 -20.59 -25.44 47.41
C MET A 299 -19.16 -25.71 46.92
N MET A 300 -18.22 -25.26 47.76
CA MET A 300 -16.86 -25.77 47.99
C MET A 300 -15.93 -26.00 46.80
N TYR A 301 -14.88 -25.17 46.70
CA TYR A 301 -13.47 -25.60 46.86
C TYR A 301 -12.63 -24.41 47.37
N GLN A 302 -11.96 -24.56 48.52
CA GLN A 302 -10.91 -23.66 49.01
C GLN A 302 -9.59 -23.99 48.30
N GLN A 303 -8.85 -22.96 47.87
CA GLN A 303 -7.42 -23.04 47.55
C GLN A 303 -6.70 -21.80 48.12
N PRO A 304 -5.48 -21.91 48.67
CA PRO A 304 -4.83 -20.85 49.44
C PRO A 304 -4.08 -19.85 48.56
N TYR A 305 -3.96 -18.62 49.08
CA TYR A 305 -3.17 -17.51 48.52
C TYR A 305 -1.68 -17.86 48.33
N PRO A 306 -1.05 -17.49 47.20
CA PRO A 306 0.41 -17.39 47.11
C PRO A 306 0.92 -16.02 47.57
N GLN A 307 1.98 -16.03 48.38
CA GLN A 307 2.80 -14.88 48.80
C GLN A 307 3.65 -14.31 47.63
N PRO A 308 4.02 -13.02 47.65
CA PRO A 308 4.91 -12.44 46.64
C PRO A 308 6.39 -12.83 46.87
N PRO A 309 7.20 -13.06 45.82
CA PRO A 309 8.61 -13.40 45.96
C PRO A 309 9.49 -12.19 46.29
N MET A 310 10.41 -12.40 47.23
CA MET A 310 11.53 -11.50 47.55
C MET A 310 12.57 -11.46 46.42
N TYR A 311 13.03 -10.26 46.09
CA TYR A 311 14.17 -10.02 45.21
C TYR A 311 15.48 -10.51 45.85
N GLN A 312 16.25 -11.34 45.14
CA GLN A 312 17.66 -11.62 45.43
C GLN A 312 18.56 -10.98 44.36
N GLN A 313 19.60 -10.28 44.81
CA GLN A 313 20.67 -9.73 43.96
C GLN A 313 21.57 -10.83 43.37
N PRO A 314 22.07 -10.69 42.13
CA PRO A 314 23.06 -11.61 41.60
C PRO A 314 24.49 -11.28 42.07
N MET A 315 25.17 -12.32 42.59
CA MET A 315 26.61 -12.38 42.86
C MET A 315 27.40 -12.51 41.54
N TYR A 316 28.48 -11.76 41.41
CA TYR A 316 29.46 -11.89 40.32
C TYR A 316 30.23 -13.21 40.43
N GLN A 317 30.25 -14.03 39.36
CA GLN A 317 31.17 -15.18 39.23
C GLN A 317 32.24 -14.89 38.17
N GLN A 318 33.49 -15.19 38.51
CA GLN A 318 34.66 -15.13 37.62
C GLN A 318 34.61 -16.23 36.53
N PRO A 319 35.19 -16.01 35.34
CA PRO A 319 35.23 -17.04 34.30
C PRO A 319 36.30 -18.12 34.58
N MET A 320 35.86 -19.38 34.59
CA MET A 320 36.67 -20.60 34.57
C MET A 320 37.18 -20.91 33.16
N TYR A 321 38.44 -21.35 33.04
CA TYR A 321 39.04 -21.85 31.80
C TYR A 321 38.42 -23.19 31.35
N PRO A 322 38.27 -23.45 30.04
CA PRO A 322 37.78 -24.72 29.54
C PRO A 322 38.88 -25.82 29.59
N PRO A 323 38.52 -27.09 29.90
CA PRO A 323 39.46 -28.21 29.91
C PRO A 323 39.68 -28.77 28.49
N GLN A 324 40.88 -29.30 28.26
CA GLN A 324 41.27 -29.98 27.02
C GLN A 324 40.45 -31.27 26.78
N PRO A 325 40.08 -31.59 25.52
CA PRO A 325 39.39 -32.84 25.23
C PRO A 325 40.32 -34.05 25.24
N HIS A 326 39.97 -35.04 26.05
CA HIS A 326 40.50 -36.39 26.00
C HIS A 326 39.93 -37.17 24.80
N VAL A 327 40.81 -37.88 24.10
CA VAL A 327 40.47 -38.86 23.05
C VAL A 327 39.88 -40.14 23.67
N PRO A 328 38.72 -40.65 23.23
CA PRO A 328 38.25 -41.95 23.65
C PRO A 328 38.89 -43.07 22.83
N ALA A 329 39.27 -44.12 23.55
CA ALA A 329 39.83 -45.35 23.01
C ALA A 329 38.80 -46.18 22.23
N ASN A 330 39.33 -46.77 21.16
CA ASN A 330 38.68 -47.58 20.14
C ASN A 330 38.10 -48.91 20.66
N TYR A 331 36.91 -49.31 20.21
CA TYR A 331 36.41 -50.69 20.30
C TYR A 331 35.67 -51.08 19.01
N GLY A 332 36.13 -52.17 18.36
CA GLY A 332 35.24 -53.14 17.69
C GLY A 332 34.94 -53.00 16.19
N GLY A 333 35.91 -53.37 15.34
CA GLY A 333 35.78 -54.35 14.22
C GLY A 333 34.68 -54.25 13.14
N MET A 334 35.09 -53.95 11.90
CA MET A 334 34.89 -54.81 10.71
C MET A 334 35.89 -54.41 9.58
N PRO A 335 36.45 -55.37 8.83
CA PRO A 335 37.48 -55.11 7.82
C PRO A 335 36.87 -54.89 6.41
N GLY A 336 37.45 -53.97 5.63
CA GLY A 336 37.42 -54.10 4.17
C GLY A 336 36.65 -53.07 3.34
N ARG A 337 36.69 -51.77 3.67
CA ARG A 337 36.32 -50.73 2.68
C ARG A 337 37.22 -49.50 2.82
N ASN A 338 38.33 -49.49 2.09
CA ASN A 338 39.18 -48.30 1.97
C ASN A 338 38.46 -47.27 1.08
N VAL A 339 37.53 -46.52 1.66
CA VAL A 339 37.03 -45.29 1.05
C VAL A 339 37.99 -44.18 1.44
N ASN A 340 38.77 -43.70 0.47
CA ASN A 340 39.69 -42.58 0.67
C ASN A 340 38.88 -41.28 0.76
N VAL A 341 38.39 -40.96 1.95
CA VAL A 341 37.74 -39.67 2.24
C VAL A 341 38.81 -38.62 2.55
N GLN A 342 39.05 -37.74 1.59
CA GLN A 342 39.79 -36.49 1.83
C GLN A 342 38.80 -35.45 2.35
N ALA A 343 39.15 -34.80 3.48
CA ALA A 343 38.37 -33.68 3.98
C ALA A 343 38.44 -32.51 2.98
N ALA A 344 37.28 -31.94 2.63
CA ALA A 344 37.21 -30.78 1.75
C ALA A 344 37.97 -29.61 2.38
N GLN A 345 39.03 -29.15 1.71
CA GLN A 345 39.74 -27.93 2.08
C GLN A 345 38.95 -26.74 1.53
N PHE A 346 38.29 -26.00 2.40
CA PHE A 346 37.67 -24.73 2.05
C PHE A 346 38.75 -23.65 2.01
N SER A 347 38.73 -22.81 0.99
CA SER A 347 39.60 -21.64 0.91
C SER A 347 39.31 -20.73 2.10
N ASN A 348 40.36 -20.32 2.82
CA ASN A 348 40.25 -19.38 3.93
C ASN A 348 39.70 -18.07 3.37
N LEU A 349 38.44 -17.73 3.71
CA LEU A 349 37.91 -16.39 3.47
C LEU A 349 38.65 -15.46 4.43
N GLY A 350 39.69 -14.80 3.91
CA GLY A 350 40.39 -13.75 4.61
C GLY A 350 39.38 -12.73 5.12
N GLY A 351 39.47 -12.42 6.42
CA GLY A 351 38.61 -11.42 7.05
C GLY A 351 38.74 -10.10 6.31
N ALA A 352 37.75 -9.79 5.48
CA ALA A 352 37.50 -8.44 5.06
C ALA A 352 37.26 -7.64 6.33
N SER A 353 38.12 -6.66 6.56
CA SER A 353 37.90 -5.65 7.58
C SER A 353 36.52 -5.07 7.31
N LEU A 354 35.61 -5.16 8.29
CA LEU A 354 34.38 -4.39 8.30
C LEU A 354 34.77 -2.91 8.43
N GLN A 355 35.16 -2.29 7.31
CA GLN A 355 34.90 -0.88 7.14
C GLN A 355 33.39 -0.78 7.10
N GLY A 356 32.80 -0.26 8.18
CA GLY A 356 31.37 -0.03 8.24
C GLY A 356 30.96 0.79 7.03
N ASP A 357 30.12 0.20 6.19
CA ASP A 357 29.41 0.90 5.15
C ASP A 357 28.53 1.98 5.82
N GLU A 358 29.06 3.19 6.00
CA GLU A 358 28.23 4.38 6.25
C GLU A 358 27.14 4.52 5.17
N THR A 359 27.41 3.97 3.97
CA THR A 359 26.49 3.86 2.83
C THR A 359 25.22 3.05 3.14
N ASN A 360 25.29 1.99 3.96
CA ASN A 360 24.14 1.14 4.27
C ASN A 360 23.20 1.74 5.33
N LEU A 361 23.72 2.60 6.21
CA LEU A 361 22.91 3.34 7.18
C LEU A 361 22.27 4.59 6.56
N ASN A 362 22.91 5.21 5.56
CA ASN A 362 22.33 6.34 4.82
C ASN A 362 21.02 5.97 4.10
N LEU A 363 20.91 4.74 3.57
CA LEU A 363 19.66 4.24 2.97
C LEU A 363 18.47 4.16 3.95
N LEU A 364 18.73 4.05 5.26
CA LEU A 364 17.70 4.04 6.30
C LEU A 364 17.32 5.44 6.78
N LEU A 365 18.16 6.46 6.52
CA LEU A 365 17.92 7.84 6.94
C LEU A 365 16.86 8.53 6.06
N ASP A 366 16.68 8.07 4.84
CA ASP A 366 15.80 8.69 3.83
C ASP A 366 14.39 8.05 3.77
N ILE A 367 14.03 7.21 4.74
CA ILE A 367 12.69 6.62 4.83
C ILE A 367 11.70 7.70 5.28
N PRO A 368 10.69 8.07 4.47
CA PRO A 368 9.67 9.02 4.90
C PRO A 368 8.85 8.40 6.04
N LEU A 369 8.87 9.06 7.20
CA LEU A 369 8.19 8.60 8.40
C LEU A 369 6.90 9.39 8.60
N LYS A 370 5.78 8.69 8.83
CA LYS A 370 4.51 9.35 9.15
C LYS A 370 4.60 9.95 10.55
N VAL A 371 4.61 11.28 10.62
CA VAL A 371 4.53 12.03 11.87
C VAL A 371 3.06 12.30 12.18
N THR A 372 2.59 11.84 13.34
CA THR A 372 1.25 12.12 13.86
C THR A 372 1.38 12.98 15.10
N VAL A 373 0.60 14.06 15.17
CA VAL A 373 0.46 14.86 16.38
C VAL A 373 -0.85 14.50 17.06
N GLU A 374 -0.78 14.00 18.28
CA GLU A 374 -1.95 13.64 19.07
C GLU A 374 -2.20 14.68 20.18
N LEU A 375 -3.37 15.31 20.10
CA LEU A 375 -3.85 16.25 21.12
C LEU A 375 -4.28 15.54 22.40
N GLY A 376 -4.80 14.31 22.29
CA GLY A 376 -5.26 13.47 23.39
C GLY A 376 -6.04 12.26 22.88
N ARG A 377 -6.34 11.32 23.79
CA ARG A 377 -7.06 10.07 23.50
C ARG A 377 -8.28 9.97 24.42
N THR A 378 -9.29 9.24 23.97
CA THR A 378 -10.43 8.88 24.80
C THR A 378 -10.95 7.50 24.39
N LYS A 379 -11.59 6.78 25.31
CA LYS A 379 -12.20 5.48 25.04
C LYS A 379 -13.70 5.59 25.28
N LYS A 380 -14.50 5.16 24.30
CA LYS A 380 -15.97 5.17 24.33
C LYS A 380 -16.50 3.82 23.86
N LEU A 381 -17.72 3.48 24.26
CA LEU A 381 -18.38 2.29 23.74
C LEU A 381 -18.83 2.56 22.30
N ILE A 382 -18.89 1.53 21.45
CA ILE A 382 -19.29 1.66 20.04
C ILE A 382 -20.64 2.37 19.91
N LYS A 383 -21.59 2.06 20.80
CA LYS A 383 -22.90 2.73 20.84
C LYS A 383 -22.78 4.25 21.01
N ASP A 384 -21.87 4.72 21.87
CA ASP A 384 -21.70 6.14 22.18
C ASP A 384 -21.06 6.87 20.97
N ILE A 385 -20.19 6.17 20.23
CA ILE A 385 -19.56 6.70 19.00
C ILE A 385 -20.60 6.84 17.88
N LEU A 386 -21.53 5.88 17.76
CA LEU A 386 -22.62 5.93 16.77
C LEU A 386 -23.63 7.05 17.06
N GLU A 387 -23.69 7.53 18.30
CA GLU A 387 -24.52 8.67 18.70
C GLU A 387 -23.85 10.04 18.43
N PHE A 388 -22.59 10.06 17.97
CA PHE A 388 -21.91 11.32 17.64
C PHE A 388 -22.56 11.99 16.44
N SER A 389 -22.79 13.28 16.59
CA SER A 389 -23.33 14.15 15.54
C SER A 389 -22.55 15.46 15.49
N GLN A 390 -22.78 16.26 14.46
CA GLN A 390 -22.13 17.56 14.34
C GLN A 390 -22.46 18.42 15.56
N GLY A 391 -21.42 18.86 16.29
CA GLY A 391 -21.55 19.62 17.53
C GLY A 391 -21.37 18.79 18.81
N SER A 392 -21.18 17.47 18.72
CA SER A 392 -20.81 16.64 19.87
C SER A 392 -19.45 17.05 20.44
N ILE A 393 -19.39 17.23 21.77
CA ILE A 393 -18.15 17.56 22.50
C ILE A 393 -17.52 16.25 22.98
N ILE A 394 -16.26 16.03 22.58
CA ILE A 394 -15.49 14.84 22.97
C ILE A 394 -14.45 15.26 24.00
N GLU A 395 -14.57 14.72 25.20
CA GLU A 395 -13.57 14.90 26.25
C GLU A 395 -12.40 13.94 26.04
N LEU A 396 -11.19 14.51 26.00
CA LEU A 396 -9.92 13.81 25.87
C LEU A 396 -9.26 13.63 27.25
N ASP A 397 -8.30 12.71 27.34
CA ASP A 397 -7.53 12.44 28.55
C ASP A 397 -6.51 13.54 28.93
N LYS A 398 -6.22 14.46 28.01
CA LYS A 398 -5.28 15.58 28.20
C LYS A 398 -5.99 16.90 28.46
N LEU A 399 -5.44 17.68 29.39
CA LEU A 399 -5.95 19.01 29.74
C LEU A 399 -5.48 20.09 28.74
N ALA A 400 -6.26 21.15 28.59
CA ALA A 400 -5.89 22.29 27.75
C ALA A 400 -4.59 22.93 28.24
N GLY A 401 -3.60 23.06 27.35
CA GLY A 401 -2.27 23.60 27.65
C GLY A 401 -1.22 22.54 27.99
N GLU A 402 -1.59 21.25 28.08
CA GLU A 402 -0.61 20.17 28.15
C GLU A 402 0.09 19.97 26.79
N PRO A 403 1.36 19.52 26.79
CA PRO A 403 2.07 19.26 25.56
C PRO A 403 1.43 18.09 24.78
N VAL A 404 1.32 18.28 23.47
CA VAL A 404 0.87 17.28 22.51
C VAL A 404 1.96 16.23 22.29
N ASP A 405 1.52 15.02 21.99
CA ASP A 405 2.42 13.92 21.71
C ASP A 405 2.74 13.89 20.21
N ILE A 406 4.02 13.82 19.88
CA ILE A 406 4.49 13.69 18.50
C ILE A 406 4.95 12.26 18.33
N LEU A 407 4.23 11.52 17.48
CA LEU A 407 4.48 10.12 17.21
C LEU A 407 5.02 9.95 15.79
N VAL A 408 5.90 8.98 15.62
CA VAL A 408 6.36 8.50 14.32
C VAL A 408 6.09 7.01 14.24
N ASN A 409 5.35 6.57 13.22
CA ASN A 409 4.90 5.18 13.08
C ASN A 409 4.32 4.62 14.39
N ASN A 410 3.44 5.40 15.04
CA ASN A 410 2.78 5.09 16.31
C ASN A 410 3.70 5.02 17.55
N LYS A 411 4.97 5.39 17.45
CA LYS A 411 5.89 5.51 18.59
C LYS A 411 6.08 6.96 18.99
N LEU A 412 5.92 7.26 20.27
CA LEU A 412 6.20 8.59 20.83
C LEU A 412 7.68 8.94 20.67
N ILE A 413 7.98 10.02 19.95
CA ILE A 413 9.35 10.48 19.69
C ILE A 413 9.66 11.84 20.31
N ALA A 414 8.64 12.67 20.52
CA ALA A 414 8.80 14.03 21.02
C ALA A 414 7.49 14.53 21.66
N LYS A 415 7.61 15.62 22.41
CA LYS A 415 6.50 16.40 22.95
C LYS A 415 6.59 17.83 22.43
N GLY A 416 5.44 18.47 22.22
CA GLY A 416 5.40 19.84 21.72
C GLY A 416 4.21 20.62 22.23
N GLU A 417 4.24 21.93 22.05
CA GLU A 417 3.14 22.83 22.36
C GLU A 417 2.45 23.27 21.06
N VAL A 418 1.13 23.32 21.06
CA VAL A 418 0.38 23.85 19.92
C VAL A 418 0.50 25.37 19.91
N VAL A 419 0.94 25.91 18.79
CA VAL A 419 1.06 27.34 18.54
C VAL A 419 0.20 27.71 17.34
N VAL A 420 -0.36 28.92 17.32
CA VAL A 420 -1.11 29.42 16.18
C VAL A 420 -0.28 30.54 15.54
N ILE A 421 0.03 30.39 14.25
CA ILE A 421 0.81 31.36 13.47
C ILE A 421 0.03 31.66 12.21
N ASP A 422 -0.34 32.93 12.00
CA ASP A 422 -1.04 33.42 10.80
C ASP A 422 -2.23 32.53 10.40
N GLU A 423 -3.12 32.28 11.37
CA GLU A 423 -4.33 31.43 11.23
C GLU A 423 -4.07 29.93 11.00
N ASN A 424 -2.80 29.49 10.99
CA ASN A 424 -2.42 28.09 10.89
C ASN A 424 -2.04 27.52 12.26
N PHE A 425 -2.39 26.25 12.50
CA PHE A 425 -1.94 25.50 13.67
C PHE A 425 -0.56 24.90 13.41
N GLY A 426 0.41 25.24 14.25
CA GLY A 426 1.74 24.67 14.29
C GLY A 426 2.02 23.95 15.61
N VAL A 427 3.09 23.17 15.65
CA VAL A 427 3.55 22.50 16.88
C VAL A 427 5.00 22.86 17.12
N ARG A 428 5.27 23.52 18.24
CA ARG A 428 6.62 23.81 18.69
C ARG A 428 7.13 22.64 19.52
N VAL A 429 8.13 21.92 19.02
CA VAL A 429 8.77 20.82 19.74
C VAL A 429 9.45 21.36 21.00
N THR A 430 9.08 20.84 22.16
CA THR A 430 9.65 21.24 23.46
C THR A 430 10.66 20.22 23.98
N ASP A 431 10.44 18.94 23.71
CA ASP A 431 11.30 17.85 24.17
C ASP A 431 11.39 16.72 23.15
N ILE A 432 12.58 16.18 22.94
CA ILE A 432 12.85 15.05 22.02
C ILE A 432 13.35 13.88 22.85
N ILE A 433 12.61 12.77 22.81
CA ILE A 433 12.94 11.57 23.60
C ILE A 433 14.19 10.91 22.99
N SER A 434 15.23 10.70 23.80
CA SER A 434 16.50 10.09 23.41
C SER A 434 16.35 8.64 22.91
N GLN A 435 17.22 8.22 21.99
CA GLN A 435 17.25 6.85 21.46
C GLN A 435 17.44 5.78 22.56
N MET A 436 18.21 6.07 23.61
CA MET A 436 18.41 5.15 24.73
C MET A 436 17.11 4.92 25.52
N ASP A 437 16.29 5.97 25.72
CA ASP A 437 15.00 5.89 26.40
C ASP A 437 13.93 5.21 25.54
N ARG A 438 14.03 5.33 24.21
CA ARG A 438 13.15 4.64 23.24
C ARG A 438 13.31 3.12 23.26
N ILE A 439 14.50 2.62 23.58
CA ILE A 439 14.80 1.18 23.67
C ILE A 439 14.31 0.60 25.01
N GLN A 440 14.40 1.36 26.11
CA GLN A 440 13.89 0.90 27.41
C GLN A 440 12.35 0.77 27.45
N LYS A 441 11.62 1.63 26.73
CA LYS A 441 10.15 1.53 26.61
C LYS A 441 9.66 0.44 25.63
N LEU A 442 10.57 -0.27 24.98
CA LEU A 442 10.29 -1.40 24.09
C LEU A 442 10.38 -2.77 24.79
N GLN A 443 10.78 -2.83 26.06
CA GLN A 443 10.85 -4.06 26.86
C GLN A 443 9.64 -4.22 27.78
#